data_AF-A0A257XII7-F1
#
_entry.id   AF-A0A257XII7-F1
#
_cell.length_a   1.000
_cell.length_b   1.000
_cell.length_c   1.000
_cell.angle_alpha   90.00
_cell.angle_beta   90.00
_cell.angle_gamma   90.00
#
_symmetry.space_group_name_H-M   'P 1'
#
loop_
_entity.id
_entity.type
_entity.pdbx_description
1 polymer ?
#
loop_
_entity_poly.entity_id
_entity_poly.type
_entity_poly.pdbx_seq_one_letter_code
_entity_poly.pdbx_strand_id
1 'polypeptide(L)'
;RAPTLLAPMASLLGDRMGRMAISQSTMRSILDSIGNRLDEARDTARYLTGLLVFLGLLGTFWGLLETINSIGGVIGSLQMQSDNGSVFEEIKRGLAAPLAGMGISFSSSLFGLAGSLVLGFLDLQAGQAQTRFYTDLEDWLSTTVRDLGDAAPAQPQRDRIQDRVNERGSERAEARGETALPVAYAAPPLALPPPPPLDMEPLVHAIDRLERTMTEAGSQRVTTAMSHLAESLQGLVTHMRTEQALMKQMIEAQGDQQQELRRIVDRLDQSLAAFETEGPGPETRRV
;
A
#
# COMPACT_ATOMS: atom_id res chain seq x y z
N ARG A 1 2.57 -29.54 -15.83
CA ARG A 1 2.17 -28.33 -16.57
C ARG A 1 2.75 -27.15 -15.82
N ALA A 2 3.53 -26.29 -16.47
CA ALA A 2 4.05 -25.09 -15.83
C ALA A 2 2.86 -24.17 -15.42
N PRO A 3 2.88 -23.57 -14.21
CA PRO A 3 1.83 -22.66 -13.78
C PRO A 3 1.79 -21.44 -14.70
N THR A 4 0.68 -21.27 -15.42
CA THR A 4 0.45 -20.19 -16.39
C THR A 4 0.46 -18.79 -15.77
N LEU A 5 0.29 -18.70 -14.46
CA LEU A 5 0.40 -17.46 -13.70
C LEU A 5 1.86 -17.01 -13.47
N LEU A 6 2.84 -17.92 -13.59
CA LEU A 6 4.27 -17.61 -13.46
C LEU A 6 4.99 -17.50 -14.82
N ALA A 7 4.28 -17.70 -15.92
CA ALA A 7 4.85 -17.61 -17.28
C ALA A 7 5.56 -16.28 -17.57
N PRO A 8 5.07 -15.10 -17.12
CA PRO A 8 5.77 -13.84 -17.32
C PRO A 8 7.06 -13.72 -16.49
N MET A 9 7.09 -14.34 -15.30
CA MET A 9 8.30 -14.40 -14.45
C MET A 9 9.38 -15.26 -15.11
N ALA A 10 9.00 -16.39 -15.71
CA ALA A 10 9.93 -17.26 -16.43
C ALA A 10 10.59 -16.55 -17.62
N SER A 11 9.87 -15.69 -18.34
CA SER A 11 10.43 -14.92 -19.46
C SER A 11 11.29 -13.73 -19.03
N LEU A 12 11.02 -13.13 -17.86
CA LEU A 12 11.78 -11.98 -17.36
C LEU A 12 13.04 -12.39 -16.58
N LEU A 13 13.01 -13.53 -15.87
CA LEU A 13 14.17 -14.09 -15.17
C LEU A 13 15.18 -14.73 -16.13
N GLY A 14 14.74 -15.34 -17.24
CA GLY A 14 15.61 -16.09 -18.15
C GLY A 14 16.68 -15.25 -18.87
N ASP A 15 16.38 -13.98 -19.16
CA ASP A 15 17.20 -13.16 -20.09
C ASP A 15 17.96 -12.00 -19.41
N ARG A 16 17.63 -11.64 -18.15
CA ARG A 16 18.17 -10.44 -17.46
C ARG A 16 18.90 -10.69 -16.14
N MET A 17 19.00 -11.93 -15.67
CA MET A 17 19.54 -12.26 -14.33
C MET A 17 21.05 -12.01 -14.17
N GLY A 18 21.76 -11.65 -15.25
CA GLY A 18 23.22 -11.53 -15.21
C GLY A 18 23.78 -10.15 -14.84
N ARG A 19 23.08 -9.03 -15.06
CA ARG A 19 23.76 -7.71 -15.10
C ARG A 19 22.99 -6.46 -14.67
N MET A 20 21.79 -6.56 -14.12
CA MET A 20 21.09 -5.37 -13.63
C MET A 20 20.41 -5.68 -12.30
N ALA A 21 20.89 -5.05 -11.22
CA ALA A 21 20.17 -5.01 -9.95
C ALA A 21 18.74 -4.53 -10.24
N ILE A 22 17.75 -5.39 -9.99
CA ILE A 22 16.34 -5.04 -10.15
C ILE A 22 16.09 -3.84 -9.22
N SER A 23 15.76 -2.68 -9.79
CA SER A 23 15.52 -1.48 -8.99
C SER A 23 14.28 -1.66 -8.12
N GLN A 24 14.26 -1.03 -6.94
CA GLN A 24 13.10 -0.98 -6.04
C GLN A 24 11.80 -0.57 -6.76
N SER A 25 11.90 0.29 -7.77
CA SER A 25 10.78 0.71 -8.63
C SER A 25 10.20 -0.43 -9.49
N THR A 26 11.04 -1.29 -10.07
CA THR A 26 10.58 -2.42 -10.89
C THR A 26 9.96 -3.52 -10.03
N MET A 27 10.52 -3.78 -8.85
CA MET A 27 9.94 -4.69 -7.86
C MET A 27 8.52 -4.29 -7.49
N ARG A 28 8.32 -3.02 -7.12
CA ARG A 28 7.00 -2.49 -6.75
C ARG A 28 6.00 -2.58 -7.89
N SER A 29 6.43 -2.29 -9.13
CA SER A 29 5.56 -2.39 -10.31
C SER A 29 5.14 -3.83 -10.63
N ILE A 30 6.01 -4.81 -10.42
CA ILE A 30 5.68 -6.24 -10.60
C ILE A 30 4.66 -6.69 -9.54
N LEU A 31 4.90 -6.35 -8.27
CA LEU A 31 3.96 -6.67 -7.17
C LEU A 31 2.59 -6.05 -7.39
N ASP A 32 2.55 -4.78 -7.82
CA ASP A 32 1.30 -4.07 -8.13
C ASP A 32 0.55 -4.71 -9.31
N SER A 33 1.26 -5.09 -10.38
CA SER A 33 0.66 -5.76 -11.54
C SER A 33 0.10 -7.14 -11.20
N ILE A 34 0.82 -7.93 -10.39
CA ILE A 34 0.35 -9.26 -9.93
C ILE A 34 -0.83 -9.10 -8.98
N GLY A 35 -0.76 -8.16 -8.03
CA GLY A 35 -1.85 -7.83 -7.12
C GLY A 35 -3.13 -7.49 -7.86
N ASN A 36 -3.06 -6.52 -8.80
CA ASN A 36 -4.21 -6.10 -9.60
C ASN A 36 -4.83 -7.26 -10.40
N ARG A 37 -4.02 -8.16 -10.97
CA ARG A 37 -4.52 -9.33 -11.71
C ARG A 37 -5.22 -10.35 -10.82
N LEU A 38 -4.72 -10.57 -9.61
CA LEU A 38 -5.32 -11.51 -8.68
C LEU A 38 -6.63 -10.96 -8.10
N ASP A 39 -6.68 -9.65 -7.84
CA ASP A 39 -7.90 -8.97 -7.40
C ASP A 39 -8.99 -9.03 -8.48
N GLU A 40 -8.64 -8.80 -9.75
CA GLU A 40 -9.58 -8.92 -10.88
C GLU A 40 -10.14 -10.36 -11.02
N ALA A 41 -9.29 -11.38 -10.81
CA ALA A 41 -9.72 -12.77 -10.81
C ALA A 41 -10.69 -13.07 -9.64
N ARG A 42 -10.49 -12.46 -8.47
CA ARG A 42 -11.40 -12.59 -7.32
C ARG A 42 -12.72 -11.85 -7.53
N ASP A 43 -12.69 -10.67 -8.13
CA ASP A 43 -13.92 -9.97 -8.48
C ASP A 43 -14.76 -10.79 -9.47
N THR A 44 -14.12 -11.50 -10.41
CA THR A 44 -14.79 -12.46 -11.29
C THR A 44 -15.42 -13.62 -10.50
N ALA A 45 -14.72 -14.19 -9.51
CA ALA A 45 -15.25 -15.25 -8.66
C ALA A 45 -16.45 -14.77 -7.81
N ARG A 46 -16.39 -13.55 -7.28
CA ARG A 46 -17.47 -12.92 -6.52
C ARG A 46 -18.68 -12.62 -7.39
N TYR A 47 -18.46 -12.17 -8.64
CA TYR A 47 -19.52 -12.02 -9.64
C TYR A 47 -20.19 -13.36 -9.96
N LEU A 48 -19.41 -14.43 -10.22
CA LEU A 48 -19.95 -15.76 -10.46
C LEU A 48 -20.78 -16.29 -9.28
N THR A 49 -20.35 -16.01 -8.06
CA THR A 49 -21.09 -16.36 -6.84
C THR A 49 -22.45 -15.64 -6.80
N GLY A 50 -22.46 -14.33 -7.04
CA GLY A 50 -23.71 -13.55 -7.11
C GLY A 50 -24.62 -13.97 -8.26
N LEU A 51 -24.05 -14.32 -9.41
CA LEU A 51 -24.78 -14.84 -10.57
C LEU A 51 -25.45 -16.18 -10.24
N LEU A 52 -24.79 -17.05 -9.47
CA LEU A 52 -25.36 -18.34 -9.07
C LEU A 52 -26.55 -18.18 -8.12
N VAL A 53 -26.49 -17.21 -7.20
CA VAL A 53 -27.62 -16.84 -6.34
C VAL A 53 -28.78 -16.34 -7.19
N PHE A 54 -28.51 -15.43 -8.11
CA PHE A 54 -29.53 -14.91 -9.03
C PHE A 54 -30.15 -16.02 -9.88
N LEU A 55 -29.34 -16.97 -10.36
CA LEU A 55 -29.82 -18.12 -11.13
C LEU A 55 -30.71 -19.05 -10.29
N GLY A 56 -30.39 -19.23 -9.01
CA GLY A 56 -31.26 -19.94 -8.06
C GLY A 56 -32.62 -19.26 -7.88
N LEU A 57 -32.63 -17.93 -7.75
CA LEU A 57 -33.85 -17.13 -7.70
C LEU A 57 -34.65 -17.22 -9.02
N LEU A 58 -33.97 -17.21 -10.17
CA LEU A 58 -34.63 -17.39 -11.46
C LEU A 58 -35.36 -18.74 -11.53
N GLY A 59 -34.79 -19.79 -10.92
CA GLY A 59 -35.43 -21.10 -10.80
C GLY A 59 -36.76 -21.07 -10.04
N THR A 60 -36.85 -20.31 -8.94
CA THR A 60 -38.12 -20.14 -8.21
C THR A 60 -39.15 -19.36 -9.03
N PHE A 61 -38.69 -18.33 -9.75
CA PHE A 61 -39.55 -17.55 -10.64
C PHE A 61 -40.16 -18.42 -11.75
N TRP A 62 -39.38 -19.29 -12.39
CA TRP A 62 -39.88 -20.23 -13.40
C TRP A 62 -40.92 -21.20 -12.82
N GLY A 63 -40.73 -21.70 -11.61
CA GLY A 63 -41.74 -22.54 -10.94
C GLY A 63 -43.05 -21.83 -10.64
N LEU A 64 -42.97 -20.56 -10.26
CA LEU A 64 -44.15 -19.73 -10.05
C LEU A 64 -44.90 -19.49 -11.35
N LEU A 65 -44.20 -19.28 -12.48
CA LEU A 65 -44.84 -19.19 -13.79
C LEU A 65 -45.57 -20.47 -14.18
N GLU A 66 -44.97 -21.64 -13.91
CA GLU A 66 -45.62 -22.93 -14.17
C GLU A 66 -46.86 -23.13 -13.29
N THR A 67 -46.79 -22.71 -12.03
CA THR A 67 -47.93 -22.69 -11.10
C THR A 67 -49.07 -21.82 -11.63
N ILE A 68 -48.77 -20.61 -12.10
CA ILE A 68 -49.77 -19.67 -12.65
C ILE A 68 -50.42 -20.25 -13.91
N ASN A 69 -49.63 -20.82 -14.83
CA ASN A 69 -50.15 -21.43 -16.06
C ASN A 69 -51.09 -22.61 -15.75
N SER A 70 -50.71 -23.46 -14.79
CA SER A 70 -51.56 -24.57 -14.37
C SER A 70 -52.86 -24.09 -13.74
N ILE A 71 -52.83 -23.09 -12.86
CA ILE A 71 -54.04 -22.49 -12.26
C ILE A 71 -54.94 -21.88 -13.36
N GLY A 72 -54.35 -21.20 -14.34
CA GLY A 72 -55.07 -20.65 -15.49
C GLY A 72 -55.79 -21.73 -16.31
N GLY A 73 -55.15 -22.88 -16.52
CA GLY A 73 -55.75 -24.02 -17.20
C GLY A 73 -56.95 -24.60 -16.46
N VAL A 74 -56.87 -24.68 -15.13
CA VAL A 74 -57.96 -25.16 -14.26
C VAL A 74 -59.16 -24.21 -14.26
N ILE A 75 -58.90 -22.90 -14.16
CA ILE A 75 -59.96 -21.89 -14.23
C ILE A 75 -60.64 -21.92 -15.61
N GLY A 76 -59.87 -22.12 -16.68
CA GLY A 76 -60.39 -22.26 -18.04
C GLY A 76 -61.24 -23.51 -18.24
N SER A 77 -60.84 -24.66 -17.67
CA SER A 77 -61.61 -25.90 -17.76
C SER A 77 -62.91 -25.87 -16.95
N LEU A 78 -62.90 -25.20 -15.79
CA LEU A 78 -64.09 -25.01 -14.95
C LEU A 78 -65.19 -24.18 -15.60
N GLN A 79 -64.86 -23.24 -16.50
CA GLN A 79 -65.87 -22.46 -17.25
C GLN A 79 -66.56 -23.26 -18.36
N MET A 80 -66.03 -24.42 -18.76
CA MET A 80 -66.44 -25.12 -19.99
C MET A 80 -67.25 -26.41 -19.73
N GLN A 81 -67.37 -26.89 -18.48
CA GLN A 81 -67.96 -28.17 -18.14
C GLN A 81 -69.25 -28.02 -17.28
N SER A 82 -70.35 -28.63 -17.72
CA SER A 82 -71.68 -28.55 -17.07
C SER A 82 -72.04 -29.76 -16.19
N ASP A 83 -71.15 -30.74 -16.03
CA ASP A 83 -71.40 -31.97 -15.27
C ASP A 83 -70.63 -31.97 -13.93
N ASN A 84 -71.37 -32.05 -12.82
CA ASN A 84 -70.84 -31.85 -11.47
C ASN A 84 -69.90 -32.97 -11.00
N GLY A 85 -69.98 -34.16 -11.61
CA GLY A 85 -69.14 -35.31 -11.25
C GLY A 85 -67.69 -35.21 -11.74
N SER A 86 -67.45 -34.56 -12.89
CA SER A 86 -66.11 -34.41 -13.47
C SER A 86 -65.34 -33.22 -12.91
N VAL A 87 -66.04 -32.22 -12.36
CA VAL A 87 -65.43 -30.99 -11.82
C VAL A 87 -64.46 -31.28 -10.66
N PHE A 88 -64.80 -32.23 -9.79
CA PHE A 88 -63.94 -32.57 -8.65
C PHE A 88 -62.63 -33.25 -9.07
N GLU A 89 -62.67 -34.18 -10.04
CA GLU A 89 -61.47 -34.80 -10.59
C GLU A 89 -60.60 -33.80 -11.37
N GLU A 90 -61.22 -32.84 -12.06
CA GLU A 90 -60.50 -31.78 -12.77
C GLU A 90 -59.79 -30.82 -11.80
N ILE A 91 -60.42 -30.47 -10.67
CA ILE A 91 -59.79 -29.68 -9.60
C ILE A 91 -58.64 -30.48 -8.95
N LYS A 92 -58.83 -31.77 -8.68
CA LYS A 92 -57.79 -32.64 -8.12
C LYS A 92 -56.57 -32.70 -9.04
N ARG A 93 -56.80 -32.91 -10.34
CA ARG A 93 -55.75 -32.92 -11.37
C ARG A 93 -55.10 -31.54 -11.52
N GLY A 94 -55.91 -30.49 -11.43
CA GLY A 94 -55.54 -29.10 -11.53
C GLY A 94 -54.65 -28.56 -10.41
N LEU A 95 -54.78 -29.14 -9.20
CA LEU A 95 -53.96 -28.80 -8.03
C LEU A 95 -52.68 -29.65 -7.93
N ALA A 96 -52.60 -30.79 -8.63
CA ALA A 96 -51.42 -31.65 -8.60
C ALA A 96 -50.24 -31.08 -9.42
N ALA A 97 -50.52 -30.48 -10.57
CA ALA A 97 -49.48 -29.90 -11.45
C ALA A 97 -48.72 -28.70 -10.83
N PRO A 98 -49.36 -27.73 -10.16
CA PRO A 98 -48.67 -26.67 -9.44
C PRO A 98 -47.78 -27.19 -8.31
N LEU A 99 -48.23 -28.25 -7.62
CA LEU A 99 -47.47 -28.88 -6.53
C LEU A 99 -46.17 -29.52 -7.05
N ALA A 100 -46.21 -30.09 -8.25
CA ALA A 100 -45.03 -30.66 -8.92
C ALA A 100 -44.07 -29.56 -9.41
N GLY A 101 -44.58 -28.49 -10.02
CA GLY A 101 -43.79 -27.34 -10.48
C GLY A 101 -43.04 -26.64 -9.34
N MET A 102 -43.64 -26.60 -8.14
CA MET A 102 -42.99 -26.07 -6.94
C MET A 102 -41.71 -26.84 -6.59
N GLY A 103 -41.70 -28.17 -6.70
CA GLY A 103 -40.55 -29.02 -6.37
C GLY A 103 -39.33 -28.80 -7.28
N ILE A 104 -39.57 -28.62 -8.58
CA ILE A 104 -38.50 -28.33 -9.57
C ILE A 104 -37.87 -26.96 -9.26
N SER A 105 -38.72 -25.97 -8.96
CA SER A 105 -38.31 -24.59 -8.64
C SER A 105 -37.52 -24.49 -7.33
N PHE A 106 -37.93 -25.26 -6.33
CA PHE A 106 -37.27 -25.32 -5.03
C PHE A 106 -35.90 -25.97 -5.14
N SER A 107 -35.80 -27.07 -5.90
CA SER A 107 -34.53 -27.77 -6.15
C SER A 107 -33.53 -26.89 -6.91
N SER A 108 -33.99 -26.11 -7.89
CA SER A 108 -33.16 -25.13 -8.61
C SER A 108 -32.62 -24.04 -7.68
N SER A 109 -33.43 -23.56 -6.74
CA SER A 109 -33.02 -22.55 -5.75
C SER A 109 -32.00 -23.09 -4.75
N LEU A 110 -32.26 -24.29 -4.21
CA LEU A 110 -31.31 -24.97 -3.33
C LEU A 110 -29.97 -25.21 -4.02
N PHE A 111 -29.98 -25.58 -5.32
CA PHE A 111 -28.75 -25.74 -6.08
C PHE A 111 -27.97 -24.44 -6.23
N GLY A 112 -28.64 -23.33 -6.57
CA GLY A 112 -28.00 -22.00 -6.69
C GLY A 112 -27.41 -21.51 -5.35
N LEU A 113 -28.15 -21.66 -4.25
CA LEU A 113 -27.69 -21.28 -2.92
C LEU A 113 -26.56 -22.19 -2.42
N ALA A 114 -26.69 -23.52 -2.54
CA ALA A 114 -25.64 -24.46 -2.14
C ALA A 114 -24.35 -24.23 -2.96
N GLY A 115 -24.47 -24.02 -4.27
CA GLY A 115 -23.35 -23.68 -5.13
C GLY A 115 -22.68 -22.36 -4.74
N SER A 116 -23.47 -21.34 -4.38
CA SER A 116 -22.93 -20.05 -3.91
C SER A 116 -22.18 -20.17 -2.58
N LEU A 117 -22.60 -21.07 -1.68
CA LEU A 117 -21.91 -21.34 -0.42
C LEU A 117 -20.56 -22.02 -0.66
N VAL A 118 -20.52 -23.00 -1.57
CA VAL A 118 -19.27 -23.67 -1.96
C VAL A 118 -18.31 -22.69 -2.62
N LEU A 119 -18.80 -21.86 -3.56
CA LEU A 119 -17.97 -20.82 -4.20
C LEU A 119 -17.51 -19.76 -3.20
N GLY A 120 -18.37 -19.33 -2.27
CA GLY A 120 -17.99 -18.39 -1.20
C GLY A 120 -16.92 -18.95 -0.28
N PHE A 121 -16.98 -20.24 0.06
CA PHE A 121 -15.92 -20.91 0.82
C PHE A 121 -14.60 -20.99 0.05
N LEU A 122 -14.66 -21.24 -1.25
CA LEU A 122 -13.46 -21.24 -2.11
C LEU A 122 -12.86 -19.83 -2.25
N ASP A 123 -13.68 -18.78 -2.34
CA ASP A 123 -13.19 -17.38 -2.37
C ASP A 123 -12.48 -17.00 -1.07
N LEU A 124 -12.99 -17.44 0.09
CA LEU A 124 -12.31 -17.22 1.37
C LEU A 124 -10.95 -17.90 1.42
N GLN A 125 -10.86 -19.17 0.99
CA GLN A 125 -9.58 -19.88 0.91
C GLN A 125 -8.62 -19.22 -0.08
N ALA A 126 -9.13 -18.77 -1.24
CA ALA A 126 -8.34 -18.07 -2.25
C ALA A 126 -7.79 -16.73 -1.70
N GLY A 127 -8.60 -15.98 -0.94
CA GLY A 127 -8.16 -14.74 -0.29
C GLY A 127 -7.01 -14.97 0.70
N GLN A 128 -7.12 -16.00 1.55
CA GLN A 128 -6.04 -16.35 2.49
C GLN A 128 -4.76 -16.79 1.75
N ALA A 129 -4.91 -17.62 0.71
CA ALA A 129 -3.78 -18.07 -0.10
C ALA A 129 -3.11 -16.90 -0.87
N GLN A 130 -3.89 -15.95 -1.38
CA GLN A 130 -3.40 -14.74 -2.03
C GLN A 130 -2.57 -13.88 -1.09
N THR A 131 -3.08 -13.58 0.11
CA THR A 131 -2.34 -12.75 1.07
C THR A 131 -1.01 -13.39 1.42
N ARG A 132 -1.02 -14.70 1.68
CA ARG A 132 0.21 -15.46 1.94
C ARG A 132 1.18 -15.39 0.76
N PHE A 133 0.69 -15.66 -0.45
CA PHE A 133 1.51 -15.61 -1.66
C PHE A 133 2.10 -14.22 -1.91
N TYR A 134 1.34 -13.15 -1.67
CA TYR A 134 1.82 -11.78 -1.83
C TYR A 134 2.96 -11.47 -0.85
N THR A 135 2.80 -11.83 0.43
CA THR A 135 3.86 -11.68 1.44
C THR A 135 5.09 -12.53 1.11
N ASP A 136 4.90 -13.79 0.70
CA ASP A 136 6.00 -14.69 0.31
C ASP A 136 6.76 -14.15 -0.92
N LEU A 137 6.06 -13.57 -1.91
CA LEU A 137 6.66 -12.91 -3.07
C LEU A 137 7.45 -11.65 -2.68
N GLU A 138 6.88 -10.82 -1.81
CA GLU A 138 7.53 -9.60 -1.33
C GLU A 138 8.83 -9.92 -0.58
N ASP A 139 8.80 -10.91 0.30
CA ASP A 139 9.97 -11.38 1.04
C ASP A 139 11.06 -11.94 0.10
N TRP A 140 10.67 -12.80 -0.86
CA TRP A 140 11.59 -13.35 -1.86
C TRP A 140 12.25 -12.25 -2.73
N LEU A 141 11.46 -11.27 -3.17
CA LEU A 141 11.98 -10.14 -3.96
C LEU A 141 12.92 -9.27 -3.12
N SER A 142 12.59 -8.98 -1.87
CA SER A 142 13.41 -8.16 -0.99
C SER A 142 14.78 -8.80 -0.71
N THR A 143 14.80 -10.12 -0.47
CA THR A 143 16.02 -10.91 -0.26
C THR A 143 16.87 -10.93 -1.52
N THR A 144 16.27 -11.19 -2.68
CA THR A 144 16.99 -11.27 -3.97
C THR A 144 17.61 -9.92 -4.38
N VAL A 145 16.91 -8.80 -4.13
CA VAL A 145 17.42 -7.45 -4.45
C VAL A 145 18.54 -7.04 -3.50
N ARG A 146 18.46 -7.38 -2.21
CA ARG A 146 19.51 -7.08 -1.24
C ARG A 146 20.80 -7.85 -1.54
N ASP A 147 20.69 -9.13 -1.91
CA ASP A 147 21.85 -9.99 -2.23
C ASP A 147 22.59 -9.50 -3.50
N LEU A 148 21.88 -8.95 -4.50
CA LEU A 148 22.48 -8.30 -5.66
C LEU A 148 23.09 -6.91 -5.35
N GLY A 149 22.58 -6.22 -4.33
CA GLY A 149 23.06 -4.89 -3.90
C GLY A 149 24.37 -4.95 -3.10
N ASP A 150 24.54 -5.99 -2.27
CA ASP A 150 25.74 -6.20 -1.46
C ASP A 150 26.94 -6.76 -2.25
N ALA A 151 26.73 -7.19 -3.50
CA ALA A 151 27.80 -7.62 -4.42
C ALA A 151 28.59 -6.47 -5.06
N ALA A 152 28.39 -5.21 -4.63
CA ALA A 152 29.25 -4.09 -5.00
C ALA A 152 30.47 -4.03 -4.06
N PRO A 153 31.73 -4.12 -4.56
CA PRO A 153 32.90 -4.11 -3.68
C PRO A 153 32.95 -2.79 -2.91
N ALA A 154 33.07 -2.91 -1.58
CA ALA A 154 33.33 -1.81 -0.66
C ALA A 154 34.41 -0.89 -1.25
N GLN A 155 34.03 0.36 -1.57
CA GLN A 155 34.94 1.35 -2.15
C GLN A 155 35.98 1.77 -1.10
N PRO A 156 37.27 1.40 -1.22
CA PRO A 156 38.32 1.81 -0.27
C PRO A 156 38.90 3.21 -0.60
N GLN A 157 38.22 3.98 -1.46
CA GLN A 157 38.82 5.13 -2.16
C GLN A 157 38.40 6.49 -1.55
N ARG A 158 37.31 6.56 -0.77
CA ARG A 158 36.84 7.82 -0.18
C ARG A 158 37.68 8.26 1.04
N ASP A 159 38.22 7.33 1.81
CA ASP A 159 39.08 7.69 2.96
C ASP A 159 40.45 8.23 2.53
N ARG A 160 41.03 7.70 1.43
CA ARG A 160 42.37 8.13 0.99
C ARG A 160 42.44 9.55 0.44
N ILE A 161 41.35 10.10 -0.08
CA ILE A 161 41.35 11.47 -0.61
C ILE A 161 41.19 12.47 0.55
N GLN A 162 40.41 12.15 1.57
CA GLN A 162 40.22 13.01 2.74
C GLN A 162 41.48 13.08 3.60
N ASP A 163 42.16 11.94 3.84
CA ASP A 163 43.43 11.92 4.59
C ASP A 163 44.54 12.70 3.88
N ARG A 164 44.67 12.54 2.55
CA ARG A 164 45.70 13.29 1.78
C ARG A 164 45.44 14.78 1.67
N VAL A 165 44.18 15.22 1.77
CA VAL A 165 43.82 16.65 1.79
C VAL A 165 44.09 17.23 3.18
N ASN A 166 43.88 16.46 4.24
CA ASN A 166 44.11 16.90 5.62
C ASN A 166 45.61 16.98 5.99
N GLU A 167 46.41 16.02 5.50
CA GLU A 167 47.88 16.03 5.66
C GLU A 167 48.55 17.19 4.91
N ARG A 168 48.09 17.52 3.70
CA ARG A 168 48.63 18.67 2.94
C ARG A 168 48.23 20.03 3.49
N GLY A 169 47.13 20.09 4.25
CA GLY A 169 46.68 21.32 4.92
C GLY A 169 47.50 21.63 6.17
N SER A 170 47.93 20.59 6.91
CA SER A 170 48.70 20.73 8.15
C SER A 170 50.16 21.10 7.90
N GLU A 171 50.82 20.50 6.91
CA GLU A 171 52.24 20.80 6.59
C GLU A 171 52.46 22.23 6.05
N ARG A 172 51.46 22.84 5.42
CA ARG A 172 51.53 24.23 4.93
C ARG A 172 51.30 25.28 6.01
N ALA A 173 50.60 24.91 7.09
CA ALA A 173 50.30 25.81 8.20
C ALA A 173 51.47 25.98 9.16
N GLU A 174 52.39 25.00 9.24
CA GLU A 174 53.50 25.00 10.19
C GLU A 174 54.74 25.80 9.72
N ALA A 175 54.89 26.02 8.40
CA ALA A 175 56.03 26.73 7.82
C ALA A 175 55.88 28.27 7.76
N ARG A 176 54.68 28.80 8.01
CA ARG A 176 54.43 30.24 8.15
C ARG A 176 54.09 30.49 9.61
N GLY A 177 55.05 31.02 10.38
CA GLY A 177 54.85 31.48 11.76
C GLY A 177 53.90 32.68 11.82
N GLU A 178 52.67 32.51 11.36
CA GLU A 178 51.55 33.42 11.55
C GLU A 178 50.72 32.81 12.68
N THR A 179 50.77 33.41 13.86
CA THR A 179 49.73 33.22 14.87
C THR A 179 48.43 33.76 14.28
N ALA A 180 47.78 32.93 13.46
CA ALA A 180 46.42 33.13 13.06
C ALA A 180 45.58 33.00 14.33
N LEU A 181 45.02 34.12 14.79
CA LEU A 181 43.85 34.06 15.65
C LEU A 181 42.88 33.08 15.00
N PRO A 182 42.26 32.17 15.77
CA PRO A 182 41.27 31.28 15.21
C PRO A 182 40.12 32.16 14.74
N VAL A 183 40.10 32.48 13.44
CA VAL A 183 38.86 32.84 12.77
C VAL A 183 38.08 31.55 12.84
N ALA A 184 37.28 31.44 13.91
CA ALA A 184 36.25 30.43 14.01
C ALA A 184 35.45 30.57 12.74
N TYR A 185 35.68 29.66 11.80
CA TYR A 185 34.78 29.45 10.69
C TYR A 185 33.52 28.91 11.36
N ALA A 186 32.67 29.83 11.84
CA ALA A 186 31.32 29.52 12.20
C ALA A 186 30.76 28.80 10.98
N ALA A 187 30.39 27.54 11.17
CA ALA A 187 29.80 26.72 10.11
C ALA A 187 28.77 27.57 9.37
N PRO A 188 28.68 27.49 8.02
CA PRO A 188 27.62 28.19 7.30
C PRO A 188 26.29 27.84 7.98
N PRO A 189 25.45 28.83 8.38
CA PRO A 189 24.21 28.55 9.08
C PRO A 189 23.17 28.05 8.07
N LEU A 190 23.44 26.94 7.37
CA LEU A 190 22.64 26.47 6.24
C LEU A 190 22.59 24.95 6.06
N ALA A 191 23.17 24.15 6.97
CA ALA A 191 22.87 22.72 7.02
C ALA A 191 21.77 22.51 8.07
N LEU A 192 20.59 22.04 7.63
CA LEU A 192 19.65 21.41 8.55
C LEU A 192 20.44 20.38 9.37
N PRO A 193 20.40 20.43 10.71
CA PRO A 193 20.95 19.33 11.49
C PRO A 193 20.27 18.04 11.01
N PRO A 194 21.01 16.92 10.88
CA PRO A 194 20.41 15.65 10.49
C PRO A 194 19.21 15.38 11.42
N PRO A 195 18.07 14.90 10.89
CA PRO A 195 16.91 14.61 11.71
C PRO A 195 17.35 13.69 12.86
N PRO A 196 16.88 13.92 14.10
CA PRO A 196 17.21 13.05 15.21
C PRO A 196 16.83 11.60 14.84
N PRO A 197 17.66 10.60 15.17
CA PRO A 197 17.34 9.22 14.90
C PRO A 197 16.01 8.88 15.60
N LEU A 198 15.13 8.15 14.90
CA LEU A 198 13.90 7.66 15.49
C LEU A 198 14.24 6.60 16.54
N ASP A 199 13.89 6.86 17.80
CA ASP A 199 14.10 5.94 18.91
C ASP A 199 13.09 4.77 18.82
N MET A 200 13.47 3.71 18.09
CA MET A 200 12.67 2.50 17.91
C MET A 200 12.84 1.48 19.06
N GLU A 201 13.72 1.77 20.02
CA GLU A 201 14.03 0.92 21.17
C GLU A 201 12.80 0.45 21.96
N PRO A 202 11.82 1.31 22.30
CA PRO A 202 10.64 0.91 23.08
C PRO A 202 9.74 -0.08 22.33
N LEU A 203 9.63 0.07 21.01
CA LEU A 203 8.83 -0.81 20.16
C LEU A 203 9.47 -2.18 20.02
N VAL A 204 10.79 -2.22 19.79
CA VAL A 204 11.57 -3.45 19.71
C VAL A 204 11.46 -4.24 21.01
N HIS A 205 11.58 -3.57 22.17
CA HIS A 205 11.41 -4.20 23.48
C HIS A 205 9.98 -4.71 23.73
N ALA A 206 8.95 -4.02 23.25
CA ALA A 206 7.56 -4.45 23.39
C ALA A 206 7.24 -5.69 22.54
N ILE A 207 7.80 -5.76 21.32
CA ILE A 207 7.67 -6.91 20.41
C ILE A 207 8.41 -8.14 20.96
N ASP A 208 9.65 -7.98 21.42
CA ASP A 208 10.45 -9.07 22.02
C ASP A 208 9.80 -9.63 23.31
N ARG A 209 9.14 -8.76 24.10
CA ARG A 209 8.36 -9.19 25.26
C ARG A 209 7.08 -9.93 24.84
N LEU A 210 6.38 -9.46 23.81
CA LEU A 210 5.18 -10.14 23.30
C LEU A 210 5.52 -11.54 22.78
N GLU A 211 6.58 -11.66 21.99
CA GLU A 211 7.07 -12.93 21.46
C GLU A 211 7.37 -13.93 22.58
N ARG A 212 8.14 -13.51 23.60
CA ARG A 212 8.42 -14.35 24.78
C ARG A 212 7.14 -14.75 25.54
N THR A 213 6.19 -13.82 25.71
CA THR A 213 4.94 -14.12 26.41
C THR A 213 4.01 -15.04 25.61
N MET A 214 4.05 -14.99 24.28
CA MET A 214 3.28 -15.90 23.41
C MET A 214 3.88 -17.31 23.39
N THR A 215 5.20 -17.45 23.54
CA THR A 215 5.87 -18.75 23.63
C THR A 215 5.75 -19.41 25.01
N GLU A 216 5.60 -18.62 26.09
CA GLU A 216 5.70 -19.13 27.47
C GLU A 216 4.38 -19.12 28.29
N ALA A 217 3.30 -18.46 27.85
CA ALA A 217 2.11 -18.30 28.72
C ALA A 217 0.73 -18.21 28.03
N GLY A 218 -0.29 -18.70 28.75
CA GLY A 218 -1.70 -18.69 28.34
C GLY A 218 -2.36 -17.29 28.27
N SER A 219 -3.58 -17.29 27.72
CA SER A 219 -4.35 -16.14 27.21
C SER A 219 -4.31 -14.84 28.05
N GLN A 220 -4.26 -14.92 29.38
CA GLN A 220 -4.33 -13.73 30.25
C GLN A 220 -3.07 -12.84 30.18
N ARG A 221 -1.88 -13.45 30.05
CA ARG A 221 -0.59 -12.73 30.00
C ARG A 221 -0.37 -12.05 28.65
N VAL A 222 -0.86 -12.68 27.58
CA VAL A 222 -0.88 -12.12 26.22
C VAL A 222 -1.73 -10.85 26.18
N THR A 223 -2.89 -10.83 26.85
CA THR A 223 -3.73 -9.62 26.92
C THR A 223 -3.00 -8.44 27.58
N THR A 224 -2.23 -8.68 28.65
CA THR A 224 -1.42 -7.64 29.30
C THR A 224 -0.27 -7.18 28.40
N ALA A 225 0.42 -8.10 27.72
CA ALA A 225 1.48 -7.76 26.76
C ALA A 225 0.95 -6.95 25.58
N MET A 226 -0.26 -7.25 25.09
CA MET A 226 -0.94 -6.49 24.03
C MET A 226 -1.31 -5.08 24.47
N SER A 227 -1.74 -4.89 25.73
CA SER A 227 -2.00 -3.56 26.29
C SER A 227 -0.73 -2.71 26.33
N HIS A 228 0.41 -3.30 26.73
CA HIS A 228 1.69 -2.59 26.74
C HIS A 228 2.21 -2.29 25.33
N LEU A 229 1.99 -3.19 24.36
CA LEU A 229 2.31 -2.94 22.95
C LEU A 229 1.48 -1.76 22.41
N ALA A 230 0.17 -1.72 22.70
CA ALA A 230 -0.70 -0.62 22.29
C ALA A 230 -0.25 0.73 22.87
N GLU A 231 0.13 0.76 24.15
CA GLU A 231 0.70 1.94 24.81
C GLU A 231 2.01 2.40 24.12
N SER A 232 2.89 1.45 23.77
CA SER A 232 4.16 1.76 23.07
C SER A 232 3.95 2.29 21.65
N LEU A 233 2.99 1.74 20.90
CA LEU A 233 2.62 2.22 19.57
C LEU A 233 2.02 3.63 19.64
N GLN A 234 1.16 3.88 20.62
CA GLN A 234 0.56 5.20 20.81
C GLN A 234 1.59 6.24 21.25
N GLY A 235 2.56 5.85 22.09
CA GLY A 235 3.73 6.66 22.43
C GLY A 235 4.57 7.04 21.21
N LEU A 236 4.89 6.07 20.35
CA LEU A 236 5.66 6.30 19.12
C LEU A 236 4.92 7.22 18.13
N VAL A 237 3.61 7.02 17.94
CA VAL A 237 2.79 7.87 17.04
C VAL A 237 2.75 9.31 17.56
N THR A 238 2.61 9.49 18.87
CA THR A 238 2.60 10.83 19.49
C THR A 238 3.96 11.51 19.34
N HIS A 239 5.04 10.75 19.53
CA HIS A 239 6.40 11.21 19.33
C HIS A 239 6.68 11.59 17.86
N MET A 240 6.35 10.72 16.90
CA MET A 240 6.46 11.00 15.46
C MET A 240 5.67 12.23 15.03
N ARG A 241 4.46 12.43 15.57
CA ARG A 241 3.65 13.62 15.28
C ARG A 241 4.30 14.90 15.81
N THR A 242 4.99 14.81 16.94
CA THR A 242 5.72 15.93 17.55
C THR A 242 6.97 16.26 16.74
N GLU A 243 7.74 15.25 16.34
CA GLU A 243 8.90 15.38 15.45
C GLU A 243 8.53 15.95 14.08
N GLN A 244 7.43 15.48 13.47
CA GLN A 244 6.94 16.02 12.20
C GLN A 244 6.46 17.47 12.33
N ALA A 245 5.83 17.83 13.44
CA ALA A 245 5.45 19.22 13.72
C ALA A 245 6.68 20.12 13.86
N LEU A 246 7.72 19.63 14.56
CA LEU A 246 8.99 20.34 14.72
C LEU A 246 9.72 20.51 13.38
N MET A 247 9.79 19.45 12.56
CA MET A 247 10.38 19.50 11.22
C MET A 247 9.65 20.51 10.33
N LYS A 248 8.32 20.51 10.38
CA LYS A 248 7.51 21.48 9.63
C LYS A 248 7.78 22.92 10.09
N GLN A 249 7.82 23.16 11.40
CA GLN A 249 8.13 24.49 11.96
C GLN A 249 9.54 24.95 11.60
N MET A 250 10.53 24.05 11.61
CA MET A 250 11.90 24.37 11.19
C MET A 250 11.99 24.69 9.69
N ILE A 251 11.28 23.95 8.84
CA ILE A 251 11.24 24.20 7.39
C ILE A 251 10.60 25.55 7.09
N GLU A 252 9.50 25.89 7.78
CA GLU A 252 8.82 27.18 7.65
C GLU A 252 9.75 28.32 8.11
N ALA A 253 10.38 28.19 9.29
CA ALA A 253 11.30 29.20 9.81
C ALA A 253 12.55 29.40 8.92
N GLN A 254 13.10 28.32 8.35
CA GLN A 254 14.25 28.40 7.44
C GLN A 254 13.85 29.02 6.09
N GLY A 255 12.61 28.80 5.63
CA GLY A 255 12.04 29.43 4.44
C GLY A 255 11.91 30.95 4.59
N ASP A 256 11.41 31.41 5.74
CA ASP A 256 11.29 32.84 6.06
C ASP A 256 12.67 33.51 6.11
N GLN A 257 13.65 32.86 6.74
CA GLN A 257 15.02 33.37 6.84
C GLN A 257 15.72 33.49 5.47
N GLN A 258 15.48 32.54 4.56
CA GLN A 258 15.98 32.59 3.17
C GLN A 258 15.35 33.75 2.39
N GLN A 259 14.06 34.02 2.60
CA GLN A 259 13.36 35.13 1.97
C GLN A 259 13.91 36.48 2.46
N GLU A 260 14.22 36.58 3.76
CA GLU A 260 14.80 37.78 4.35
C GLU A 260 16.25 38.02 3.88
N LEU A 261 17.07 36.97 3.80
CA LEU A 261 18.41 37.04 3.21
C LEU A 261 18.37 37.54 1.76
N ARG A 262 17.46 37.00 0.93
CA ARG A 262 17.26 37.48 -0.44
C ARG A 262 16.89 38.96 -0.47
N ARG A 263 15.98 39.41 0.39
CA ARG A 263 15.60 40.83 0.49
C ARG A 263 16.76 41.73 0.89
N ILE A 264 17.62 41.28 1.81
CA ILE A 264 18.80 42.04 2.25
C ILE A 264 19.83 42.12 1.11
N VAL A 265 20.06 41.03 0.40
CA VAL A 265 20.93 41.00 -0.78
C VAL A 265 20.41 41.92 -1.88
N ASP A 266 19.11 41.86 -2.20
CA ASP A 266 18.50 42.75 -3.20
C ASP A 266 18.60 44.23 -2.82
N ARG A 267 18.49 44.56 -1.52
CA ARG A 267 18.69 45.93 -1.02
C ARG A 267 20.14 46.38 -1.10
N LEU A 268 21.08 45.50 -0.78
CA LEU A 268 22.51 45.76 -0.91
C LEU A 268 22.86 46.02 -2.38
N ASP A 269 22.36 45.20 -3.28
CA ASP A 269 22.55 45.34 -4.73
C ASP A 269 21.98 46.67 -5.25
N GLN A 270 20.77 47.04 -4.82
CA GLN A 270 20.18 48.36 -5.13
C GLN A 270 20.97 49.53 -4.55
N SER A 271 21.52 49.39 -3.33
CA SER A 271 22.33 50.44 -2.71
C SER A 271 23.67 50.62 -3.43
N LEU A 272 24.29 49.53 -3.87
CA LEU A 272 25.51 49.57 -4.68
C LEU A 272 25.25 50.21 -6.04
N ALA A 273 24.14 49.85 -6.70
CA ALA A 273 23.73 50.47 -7.96
C ALA A 273 23.46 51.99 -7.82
N ALA A 274 22.90 52.43 -6.70
CA ALA A 274 22.70 53.86 -6.42
C ALA A 274 24.03 54.61 -6.26
N PHE A 275 25.02 54.00 -5.58
CA PHE A 275 26.37 54.56 -5.45
C PHE A 275 27.11 54.65 -6.79
N GLU A 276 26.92 53.69 -7.71
CA GLU A 276 27.50 53.75 -9.05
C GLU A 276 26.90 54.87 -9.92
N THR A 277 25.65 55.29 -9.65
CA THR A 277 25.01 56.41 -10.36
C THR A 277 25.41 57.81 -9.84
N GLU A 278 26.04 57.91 -8.65
CA GLU A 278 26.50 59.16 -8.02
C GLU A 278 28.04 59.31 -8.03
N GLY A 279 28.69 59.11 -9.18
CA GLY A 279 30.11 59.46 -9.39
C GLY A 279 30.40 60.97 -9.32
N PRO A 280 31.65 61.40 -9.04
CA PRO A 280 32.00 62.68 -8.41
C PRO A 280 31.63 63.91 -9.26
N GLY A 281 31.14 64.96 -8.59
CA GLY A 281 30.64 66.19 -9.22
C GLY A 281 31.68 66.97 -10.05
N PRO A 282 31.23 67.87 -10.94
CA PRO A 282 32.14 68.69 -11.74
C PRO A 282 32.77 69.79 -10.86
N GLU A 283 34.05 69.65 -10.49
CA GLU A 283 34.83 70.75 -9.94
C GLU A 283 35.05 71.86 -11.00
N THR A 284 34.44 73.01 -10.72
CA THR A 284 34.93 74.38 -10.94
C THR A 284 35.86 74.67 -12.12
N ARG A 285 35.30 75.33 -13.14
CA ARG A 285 36.06 76.27 -13.99
C ARG A 285 35.32 77.60 -14.11
N ARG A 286 35.65 78.56 -13.25
CA ARG A 286 35.50 79.99 -13.58
C ARG A 286 36.81 80.71 -13.29
N VAL A 287 37.15 81.51 -14.29
CA VAL A 287 38.31 82.40 -14.48
C VAL A 287 38.37 83.46 -13.39
#